data_AF-A0A4Q3IHE0-F1
#
_entry.id   AF-A0A4Q3IHE0-F1
#
_cell.length_a   1.000
_cell.length_b   1.000
_cell.length_c   1.000
_cell.angle_alpha   90.00
_cell.angle_beta   90.00
_cell.angle_gamma   90.00
#
_symmetry.space_group_name_H-M   'P 1'
#
loop_
_entity.id
_entity.type
_entity.pdbx_description
1 polymer ?
#
loop_
_entity_poly.entity_id
_entity_poly.type
_entity_poly.pdbx_seq_one_letter_code
_entity_poly.pdbx_strand_id
1 'polypeptide(L)'
;MAPLDFCVCGSVAVTRAGGRTGKGAGFADLETAIFRELGIVTAATPMATTVHSSQLVEDARVPMQSHDSPLDFVATELELIRTGNTAARPMGVDWDRVRPDQFETIPFLTRLRDQMLARRKTA
;
A
#
# COMPACT_ATOMS: atom_id res chain seq x y z
N MET A 1 -11.47 2.17 -15.92
CA MET A 1 -11.71 1.01 -15.05
C MET A 1 -12.55 1.46 -13.88
N ALA A 2 -13.44 0.61 -13.38
CA ALA A 2 -14.18 0.91 -12.15
C ALA A 2 -13.21 0.89 -10.95
N PRO A 3 -13.42 1.73 -9.92
CA PRO A 3 -12.68 1.64 -8.67
C PRO A 3 -12.86 0.28 -8.00
N LEU A 4 -11.87 -0.14 -7.22
CA LEU A 4 -11.99 -1.28 -6.33
C LEU A 4 -12.77 -0.89 -5.08
N ASP A 5 -13.76 -1.71 -4.75
CA ASP A 5 -14.57 -1.55 -3.54
C ASP A 5 -13.82 -2.00 -2.27
N PHE A 6 -12.77 -2.81 -2.42
CA PHE A 6 -11.99 -3.38 -1.31
C PHE A 6 -10.64 -3.92 -1.79
N CYS A 7 -9.60 -3.83 -0.95
CA CYS A 7 -8.27 -4.34 -1.25
C CYS A 7 -7.72 -5.20 -0.11
N VAL A 8 -7.16 -6.36 -0.44
CA VAL A 8 -6.45 -7.22 0.51
C VAL A 8 -4.97 -7.23 0.17
N CYS A 9 -4.13 -6.77 1.10
CA CYS A 9 -2.68 -6.74 0.94
C CYS A 9 -2.02 -7.80 1.82
N GLY A 10 -1.07 -8.54 1.27
CA GLY A 10 -0.26 -9.49 2.05
C GLY A 10 0.75 -8.77 2.95
N SER A 11 0.89 -9.23 4.20
CA SER A 11 1.74 -8.63 5.24
C SER A 11 2.59 -9.68 5.96
N VAL A 12 3.76 -9.28 6.45
CA VAL A 12 4.67 -10.09 7.28
C VAL A 12 4.43 -9.84 8.76
N ALA A 13 4.22 -8.59 9.15
CA ALA A 13 3.78 -8.21 10.50
C ALA A 13 2.87 -6.99 10.40
N VAL A 14 1.97 -6.86 11.37
CA VAL A 14 0.95 -5.81 11.40
C VAL A 14 0.71 -5.36 12.83
N THR A 15 0.08 -4.20 12.99
CA THR A 15 -0.22 -3.64 14.30
C THR A 15 -1.71 -3.35 14.42
N ARG A 16 -2.19 -3.18 15.66
CA ARG A 16 -3.61 -2.86 15.92
C ARG A 16 -3.99 -1.49 15.37
N ALA A 17 -3.03 -0.55 15.30
CA ALA A 17 -3.24 0.77 14.70
C ALA A 17 -3.26 0.76 13.15
N GLY A 18 -3.11 -0.42 12.51
CA GLY A 18 -3.15 -0.55 11.05
C GLY A 18 -1.80 -0.36 10.36
N GLY A 19 -0.70 -0.33 11.12
CA GLY A 19 0.64 -0.45 10.57
C GLY A 19 0.82 -1.83 9.93
N ARG A 20 1.55 -1.89 8.82
CA ARG A 20 1.90 -3.13 8.14
C ARG A 20 3.32 -3.07 7.61
N THR A 21 3.98 -4.22 7.57
CA THR A 21 5.23 -4.37 6.84
C THR A 21 5.18 -5.60 5.94
N GLY A 22 5.74 -5.47 4.74
CA GLY A 22 5.88 -6.55 3.79
C GLY A 22 7.25 -7.22 3.89
N LYS A 23 7.71 -7.81 2.79
CA LYS A 23 9.04 -8.44 2.69
C LYS A 23 10.19 -7.42 2.56
N GLY A 24 9.92 -6.12 2.64
CA GLY A 24 10.91 -5.04 2.52
C GLY A 24 11.25 -4.60 1.09
N ALA A 25 10.77 -5.31 0.06
CA ALA A 25 11.08 -4.99 -1.33
C ALA A 25 10.20 -3.87 -1.95
N GLY A 26 9.22 -3.33 -1.21
CA GLY A 26 8.40 -2.18 -1.65
C GLY A 26 7.44 -2.41 -2.83
N PHE A 27 7.28 -3.66 -3.28
CA PHE A 27 6.39 -3.98 -4.42
C PHE A 27 4.92 -3.65 -4.15
N ALA A 28 4.39 -4.07 -3.00
CA ALA A 28 2.97 -3.86 -2.69
C ALA A 28 2.61 -2.37 -2.58
N ASP A 29 3.53 -1.55 -2.08
CA ASP A 29 3.31 -0.10 -1.96
C ASP A 29 3.40 0.56 -3.34
N LEU A 30 4.32 0.13 -4.20
CA LEU A 30 4.39 0.56 -5.61
C LEU A 30 3.12 0.17 -6.39
N GLU A 31 2.64 -1.06 -6.27
CA GLU A 31 1.40 -1.51 -6.92
C GLU A 31 0.19 -0.71 -6.43
N THR A 32 0.07 -0.51 -5.12
CA THR A 32 -1.01 0.28 -4.53
C THR A 32 -0.94 1.73 -5.01
N ALA A 33 0.26 2.31 -5.08
CA ALA A 33 0.47 3.67 -5.58
C ALA A 33 0.12 3.82 -7.06
N ILE A 34 0.46 2.83 -7.90
CA ILE A 34 0.06 2.78 -9.32
C ILE A 34 -1.48 2.75 -9.43
N PHE A 35 -2.15 1.90 -8.65
CA PHE A 35 -3.62 1.85 -8.68
C PHE A 35 -4.27 3.15 -8.18
N ARG A 36 -3.63 3.85 -7.25
CA ARG A 36 -4.09 5.18 -6.81
C ARG A 36 -3.94 6.23 -7.90
N GLU A 37 -2.79 6.27 -8.57
CA GLU A 37 -2.56 7.16 -9.72
C GLU A 37 -3.59 6.94 -10.83
N LEU A 38 -4.04 5.69 -11.02
CA LEU A 38 -5.05 5.32 -12.01
C LEU A 38 -6.49 5.53 -11.53
N GLY A 39 -6.71 6.01 -10.30
CA GLY A 39 -8.04 6.20 -9.71
C GLY A 39 -8.78 4.89 -9.40
N ILE A 40 -8.09 3.75 -9.44
CA ILE A 40 -8.64 2.43 -9.17
C ILE A 40 -8.73 2.19 -7.66
N VAL A 41 -7.70 2.58 -6.91
CA VAL A 41 -7.70 2.60 -5.44
C VAL A 41 -7.83 4.04 -5.00
N THR A 42 -8.80 4.35 -4.16
CA THR A 42 -9.06 5.72 -3.70
C THR A 42 -8.85 5.83 -2.19
N ALA A 43 -8.97 7.06 -1.65
CA ALA A 43 -8.99 7.26 -0.20
C ALA A 43 -10.17 6.51 0.47
N ALA A 44 -11.26 6.26 -0.27
CA ALA A 44 -12.43 5.55 0.22
C ALA A 44 -12.33 4.02 0.07
N THR A 45 -11.39 3.50 -0.72
CA THR A 45 -11.22 2.04 -0.92
C THR A 45 -10.65 1.41 0.35
N PRO A 46 -11.38 0.55 1.08
CA PRO A 46 -10.88 -0.02 2.31
C PRO A 46 -9.71 -0.98 2.06
N MET A 47 -8.71 -0.93 2.94
CA MET A 47 -7.49 -1.71 2.90
C MET A 47 -7.50 -2.74 4.03
N ALA A 48 -7.29 -4.01 3.71
CA ALA A 48 -7.31 -5.08 4.68
C ALA A 48 -6.14 -6.05 4.50
N THR A 49 -5.96 -6.91 5.49
CA THR A 49 -5.00 -8.00 5.44
C THR A 49 -5.52 -9.21 6.23
N THR A 50 -4.95 -10.36 5.92
CA THR A 50 -5.07 -11.57 6.74
C THR A 50 -3.69 -11.98 7.22
N VAL A 51 -3.56 -12.27 8.51
CA VAL A 51 -2.31 -12.73 9.12
C VAL A 51 -2.61 -13.73 10.22
N HIS A 52 -1.62 -14.53 10.64
CA HIS A 52 -1.72 -15.29 11.88
C HIS A 52 -1.59 -14.35 13.09
N SER A 53 -2.24 -14.65 14.22
CA SER A 53 -2.20 -13.82 15.43
C SER A 53 -0.78 -13.53 15.94
N SER A 54 0.17 -14.44 15.73
CA SER A 54 1.60 -14.22 16.07
C SER A 54 2.30 -13.13 15.25
N GLN A 55 1.71 -12.70 14.14
CA GLN A 55 2.21 -11.61 13.30
C GLN A 55 1.64 -10.24 13.73
N LEU A 56 0.72 -10.22 14.70
CA LEU A 56 0.27 -9.00 15.35
C LEU A 56 1.33 -8.57 16.37
N VAL A 57 1.91 -7.39 16.17
CA VAL A 57 3.01 -6.86 16.98
C VAL A 57 2.67 -5.47 17.52
N GLU A 58 3.42 -5.02 18.52
CA GLU A 58 3.33 -3.66 19.07
C GLU A 58 3.54 -2.59 18.00
N ASP A 59 2.80 -1.47 18.10
CA ASP A 59 2.83 -0.37 17.12
C ASP A 59 4.26 0.15 16.86
N ALA A 60 5.07 0.25 17.91
CA ALA A 60 6.45 0.71 17.83
C ALA A 60 7.37 -0.17 16.95
N ARG A 61 6.98 -1.42 16.67
CA ARG A 61 7.75 -2.34 15.82
C ARG A 61 7.49 -2.15 14.33
N VAL A 62 6.39 -1.50 13.96
CA VAL A 62 6.05 -1.20 12.56
C VAL A 62 5.75 0.30 12.46
N PRO A 63 6.79 1.15 12.56
CA PRO A 63 6.60 2.58 12.45
C PRO A 63 6.10 2.91 11.04
N MET A 64 4.97 3.60 10.97
CA MET A 64 4.39 4.04 9.71
C MET A 64 5.12 5.27 9.17
N GLN A 65 5.37 5.27 7.87
CA GLN A 65 5.88 6.41 7.11
C GLN A 65 4.76 7.09 6.31
N SER A 66 5.00 8.33 5.87
CA SER A 66 4.01 9.14 5.14
C SER A 66 3.56 8.55 3.79
N HIS A 67 4.32 7.61 3.25
CA HIS A 67 4.03 6.93 1.98
C HIS A 67 3.44 5.53 2.18
N ASP A 68 3.28 5.09 3.43
CA ASP A 68 2.68 3.81 3.73
C ASP A 68 1.16 3.87 3.57
N SER A 69 0.59 2.72 3.25
CA SER A 69 -0.86 2.54 3.16
C SER A 69 -1.36 1.93 4.46
N PRO A 70 -2.04 2.69 5.34
CA PRO A 70 -2.62 2.12 6.54
C PRO A 70 -3.67 1.07 6.18
N LEU A 71 -3.77 0.04 7.02
CA LEU A 71 -4.85 -0.94 6.97
C LEU A 71 -6.04 -0.43 7.77
N ASP A 72 -7.25 -0.58 7.24
CA ASP A 72 -8.51 -0.37 7.97
C ASP A 72 -8.94 -1.60 8.75
N PHE A 73 -8.59 -2.78 8.23
CA PHE A 73 -8.94 -4.07 8.83
C PHE A 73 -7.74 -5.01 8.92
N VAL A 74 -7.61 -5.67 10.06
CA VAL A 74 -6.68 -6.78 10.25
C VAL A 74 -7.47 -7.99 10.70
N ALA A 75 -7.54 -9.02 9.86
CA ALA A 75 -8.16 -10.29 10.21
C ALA A 75 -7.09 -11.29 10.66
N THR A 76 -7.30 -11.89 11.83
CA THR A 76 -6.55 -13.05 12.30
C THR A 76 -7.46 -14.27 12.37
N GLU A 77 -6.91 -15.43 12.72
CA GLU A 77 -7.69 -16.63 13.02
C GLU A 77 -8.53 -16.49 14.30
N LEU A 78 -8.28 -15.47 15.13
CA LEU A 78 -8.94 -15.25 16.43
C LEU A 78 -9.93 -14.09 16.42
N GLU A 79 -9.68 -13.04 15.64
CA GLU A 79 -10.48 -11.82 15.67
C GLU A 79 -10.39 -11.00 14.38
N LEU A 80 -11.36 -10.11 14.19
CA LEU A 80 -11.32 -9.04 13.20
C LEU A 80 -11.11 -7.70 13.90
N ILE A 81 -9.97 -7.08 13.65
CA ILE A 81 -9.61 -5.78 14.20
C ILE A 81 -10.00 -4.71 13.19
N ARG A 82 -10.77 -3.71 13.65
CA ARG A 82 -10.97 -2.44 12.96
C ARG A 82 -9.98 -1.44 13.52
N THR A 83 -9.06 -0.95 12.69
CA THR A 83 -7.89 -0.22 13.18
C THR A 83 -8.21 1.21 13.59
N GLY A 84 -9.26 1.80 13.01
CA GLY A 84 -9.63 3.21 13.23
C GLY A 84 -8.55 4.19 12.77
N ASN A 85 -7.64 3.76 11.88
CA ASN A 85 -6.59 4.61 11.36
C ASN A 85 -7.19 5.87 10.70
N THR A 86 -6.54 7.00 10.92
CA THR A 86 -6.90 8.30 10.32
C THR A 86 -5.76 8.88 9.51
N ALA A 87 -4.71 8.06 9.27
CA ALA A 87 -3.53 8.49 8.55
C ALA A 87 -3.89 8.87 7.11
N ALA A 88 -3.27 9.96 6.64
CA ALA A 88 -3.42 10.40 5.27
C ALA A 88 -2.94 9.30 4.32
N ARG A 89 -3.73 9.02 3.29
CA ARG A 89 -3.36 8.05 2.26
C ARG A 89 -2.58 8.77 1.17
N PRO A 90 -1.35 8.34 0.85
CA PRO A 90 -0.54 9.00 -0.16
C PRO A 90 -1.21 8.87 -1.53
N MET A 91 -1.13 9.94 -2.32
CA MET A 91 -1.67 9.98 -3.67
C MET A 91 -0.59 9.67 -4.69
N GLY A 92 -0.88 8.72 -5.58
CA GLY A 92 -0.01 8.40 -6.70
C GLY A 92 1.31 7.75 -6.32
N VAL A 93 2.18 7.61 -7.32
CA VAL A 93 3.53 7.04 -7.17
C VAL A 93 4.54 8.13 -6.85
N ASP A 94 5.30 7.93 -5.77
CA ASP A 94 6.53 8.65 -5.45
C ASP A 94 7.69 8.02 -6.23
N TRP A 95 7.93 8.52 -7.45
CA TRP A 95 8.92 7.96 -8.37
C TRP A 95 10.36 8.10 -7.87
N ASP A 96 10.63 9.03 -6.95
CA ASP A 96 11.96 9.25 -6.38
C ASP A 96 12.33 8.15 -5.35
N ARG A 97 11.32 7.44 -4.81
CA ARG A 97 11.50 6.29 -3.90
C ARG A 97 11.55 4.94 -4.61
N VAL A 98 11.24 4.89 -5.91
CA VAL A 98 11.32 3.65 -6.68
C VAL A 98 12.77 3.30 -6.89
N ARG A 99 13.19 2.12 -6.41
CA ARG A 99 14.60 1.75 -6.42
C ARG A 99 15.07 1.37 -7.82
N PRO A 100 16.37 1.56 -8.15
CA PRO A 100 16.93 1.18 -9.45
C PRO A 100 16.68 -0.29 -9.83
N ASP A 101 16.81 -1.21 -8.87
CA ASP A 101 16.57 -2.65 -9.08
C ASP A 101 15.13 -2.95 -9.53
N GLN A 102 14.16 -2.13 -9.12
CA GLN A 102 12.77 -2.30 -9.53
C GLN A 102 12.56 -1.91 -10.99
N PHE A 103 13.27 -0.92 -11.51
CA PHE A 103 13.24 -0.58 -12.93
C PHE A 103 13.88 -1.65 -13.81
N GLU A 104 14.92 -2.32 -13.30
CA GLU A 104 15.59 -3.42 -13.99
C GLU A 104 14.76 -4.71 -14.00
N THR A 105 14.12 -5.02 -12.87
CA THR A 105 13.39 -6.29 -12.68
C THR A 105 11.94 -6.26 -13.14
N ILE A 106 11.31 -5.08 -13.25
CA ILE A 106 9.92 -4.93 -13.71
C ILE A 106 9.92 -4.36 -15.14
N PRO A 107 9.77 -5.19 -16.20
CA PRO A 107 10.05 -4.79 -17.59
C PRO A 107 9.21 -3.61 -18.12
N PHE A 108 8.08 -3.30 -17.51
CA PHE A 108 7.19 -2.22 -17.94
C PHE A 108 7.30 -0.93 -17.11
N LEU A 109 8.07 -0.93 -16.02
CA LEU A 109 8.01 0.15 -15.02
C LEU A 109 8.51 1.49 -15.57
N THR A 110 9.59 1.49 -16.35
CA THR A 110 10.12 2.71 -16.99
C THR A 110 9.07 3.33 -17.93
N ARG A 111 8.46 2.51 -18.79
CA ARG A 111 7.41 2.98 -19.71
C ARG A 111 6.19 3.50 -18.95
N LEU A 112 5.80 2.82 -17.87
CA LEU A 112 4.68 3.23 -17.02
C LEU A 112 4.94 4.58 -16.36
N ARG A 113 6.16 4.79 -15.82
CA ARG A 113 6.58 6.08 -15.25
C ARG A 113 6.41 7.20 -16.25
N ASP A 114 6.98 7.04 -17.44
CA ASP A 114 6.99 8.10 -18.44
C ASP A 114 5.55 8.45 -18.89
N GLN A 115 4.69 7.44 -19.04
CA GLN A 115 3.25 7.63 -19.33
C GLN A 115 2.52 8.36 -18.19
N MET A 116 2.76 8.00 -16.94
CA MET A 116 2.12 8.62 -15.78
C MET A 116 2.59 10.07 -15.60
N LEU A 117 3.88 10.35 -15.74
CA LEU A 117 4.41 11.72 -15.69
C LEU A 117 3.86 12.59 -16.83
N ALA A 118 3.66 12.03 -18.03
CA ALA A 118 3.02 12.74 -19.13
C ALA A 118 1.54 13.06 -18.83
N ARG A 119 0.80 12.13 -18.20
CA ARG A 119 -0.59 12.36 -17.76
C ARG A 119 -0.70 13.46 -16.72
N ARG A 120 0.20 13.52 -15.73
CA ARG A 120 0.21 14.57 -14.70
C ARG A 120 0.38 15.98 -15.29
N LYS A 121 1.03 16.12 -16.44
CA LYS A 121 1.20 17.42 -17.13
C LYS A 121 -0.05 17.87 -17.90
N THR A 122 -0.97 16.94 -18.16
CA THR A 122 -2.19 17.18 -18.96
C THR A 122 -3.47 17.17 -18.12
N ALA A 123 -3.39 16.81 -16.84
CA ALA A 123 -4.46 16.86 -15.86
C ALA A 123 -4.41 18.18 -15.07
#